data_AF-A0AAQ3QVY0-F1
#
_entry.id   AF-A0AAQ3QVY0-F1
#
_cell.length_a   1.000
_cell.length_b   1.000
_cell.length_c   1.000
_cell.angle_alpha   90.00
_cell.angle_beta   90.00
_cell.angle_gamma   90.00
#
_symmetry.space_group_name_H-M   'P 1'
#
loop_
_entity.id
_entity.type
_entity.pdbx_description
1 polymer ?
#
loop_
_entity_poly.entity_id
_entity_poly.type
_entity_poly.pdbx_seq_one_letter_code
_entity_poly.pdbx_strand_id
1 'polypeptide(L)'
;MKTELKKSILTLIGAIVIHSAIDAQTTLSGDHVIDGNLTVNQSTIISQNLDVDGNFEFGLTEVSPGVFSPAISNAYVDGLSTFTLGSVRNDTIIEWRDGHVVGGALGNLRMIIDANNKLVLYNPTSPYGAMITIDPDGTTPSISINGEDVLTTSSGVAPYLSSDIPVAAGTGTNSVVVGSSAANSDHSLAFGQSVSTAPGADHSFIFGQYSGATGYRSFVFGAGITASGNDTFVSGLSINASGDHTSAFGENLQAQGSHQFVIGRNNIAQGDNTQWIDSDDLLIIGNGVDSTNRSNAFVVKKNGDTDISGRLSVGNSSAIGINSAAFGSSTANSDHSLAFGQSVSTAPGADHSFIFGQYSGATGYRSFVFGAGITASGNDTFVSGLSINASGDHTSAFGENLQAQGSHQFVIGLNNIAQGNSTQWIDSDDLLIVGNGIDGTNPSNALAVQKNGQSTLTNRYWDSVNPTTIPADPDLLTPEDESSAGNALVVDGHTLLKGRVVIAEAQGDIPMFTPAP
;
A
#
# COMPACT_ATOMS: atom_id res chain seq x y z
N MET A 1 5.28 98.23 42.58
CA MET A 1 5.13 98.71 41.18
C MET A 1 6.00 98.00 40.15
N LYS A 2 7.11 97.32 40.51
CA LYS A 2 7.88 96.48 39.56
C LYS A 2 7.31 95.05 39.35
N THR A 3 6.23 94.71 40.06
CA THR A 3 5.60 93.37 40.02
C THR A 3 4.29 93.34 39.22
N GLU A 4 3.78 94.50 38.80
CA GLU A 4 2.53 94.63 38.00
C GLU A 4 2.79 95.01 36.53
N LEU A 5 4.07 95.06 36.09
CA LEU A 5 4.44 95.36 34.70
C LEU A 5 4.87 94.11 33.89
N LYS A 6 4.93 92.93 34.51
CA LYS A 6 5.26 91.66 33.81
C LYS A 6 4.04 90.90 33.28
N LYS A 7 2.81 91.34 33.62
CA LYS A 7 1.56 90.73 33.14
C LYS A 7 0.88 91.47 31.97
N SER A 8 1.41 92.62 31.54
CA SER A 8 0.79 93.46 30.49
C SER A 8 1.69 93.75 29.29
N ILE A 9 2.62 92.84 28.95
CA ILE A 9 3.34 92.83 27.65
C ILE A 9 2.88 91.66 26.75
N LEU A 10 1.91 90.86 27.19
CA LEU A 10 1.37 89.76 26.40
C LEU A 10 -0.02 90.09 25.81
N THR A 11 -0.18 91.31 25.28
CA THR A 11 -1.36 91.66 24.46
C THR A 11 -1.06 92.89 23.57
N LEU A 12 -0.12 92.77 22.63
CA LEU A 12 0.02 93.76 21.56
C LEU A 12 0.68 93.18 20.29
N ILE A 13 -0.10 93.20 19.20
CA ILE A 13 0.25 93.14 17.76
C ILE A 13 0.52 91.75 17.13
N GLY A 14 -0.18 91.54 16.01
CA GLY A 14 -0.27 90.30 15.21
C GLY A 14 0.97 89.93 14.40
N ALA A 15 0.89 88.71 13.86
CA ALA A 15 1.86 88.02 13.00
C ALA A 15 3.25 87.77 13.64
N ILE A 16 3.35 86.71 14.45
CA ILE A 16 4.63 86.14 14.85
C ILE A 16 4.97 85.06 13.81
N VAL A 17 5.94 85.33 12.94
CA VAL A 17 6.54 84.29 12.09
C VAL A 17 7.53 83.50 12.95
N ILE A 18 7.10 82.34 13.46
CA ILE A 18 7.91 81.44 14.29
C ILE A 18 8.82 80.61 13.36
N HIS A 19 10.14 80.77 13.48
CA HIS A 19 11.09 80.23 12.49
C HIS A 19 11.79 78.92 12.87
N SER A 20 11.40 78.17 13.92
CA SER A 20 11.83 76.75 14.04
C SER A 20 11.31 75.95 15.23
N ALA A 21 11.10 76.54 16.42
CA ALA A 21 10.65 75.77 17.59
C ALA A 21 9.93 76.60 18.65
N ILE A 22 8.91 76.01 19.29
CA ILE A 22 8.23 76.53 20.48
C ILE A 22 8.62 75.65 21.67
N ASP A 23 9.59 76.11 22.47
CA ASP A 23 10.19 75.33 23.57
C ASP A 23 9.69 75.70 24.97
N ALA A 24 8.67 76.55 25.08
CA ALA A 24 8.08 76.98 26.35
C ALA A 24 6.55 76.89 26.34
N GLN A 25 5.92 76.72 27.50
CA GLN A 25 4.46 76.83 27.63
C GLN A 25 3.98 78.20 27.14
N THR A 26 3.30 78.19 25.99
CA THR A 26 2.87 79.41 25.32
C THR A 26 1.42 79.24 24.85
N THR A 27 0.63 80.31 24.88
CA THR A 27 -0.68 80.36 24.23
C THR A 27 -0.53 81.17 22.95
N LEU A 28 -0.80 80.54 21.81
CA LEU A 28 -0.92 81.25 20.54
C LEU A 28 -2.38 81.67 20.35
N SER A 29 -2.60 82.99 20.28
CA SER A 29 -3.89 83.61 20.00
C SER A 29 -3.81 84.39 18.69
N GLY A 30 -4.75 84.16 17.76
CA GLY A 30 -4.79 84.73 16.41
C GLY A 30 -4.56 83.69 15.31
N ASP A 31 -4.94 84.00 14.07
CA ASP A 31 -4.60 83.18 12.89
C ASP A 31 -3.10 83.31 12.60
N HIS A 32 -2.39 82.19 12.40
CA HIS A 32 -0.96 82.18 12.10
C HIS A 32 -0.68 81.33 10.85
N VAL A 33 0.17 81.84 9.96
CA VAL A 33 0.70 81.10 8.80
C VAL A 33 2.21 80.93 9.00
N ILE A 34 2.70 79.70 8.92
CA ILE A 34 4.10 79.34 9.08
C ILE A 34 4.60 78.74 7.77
N ASP A 35 5.59 79.40 7.18
CA ASP A 35 6.27 78.92 5.97
C ASP A 35 7.54 78.16 6.43
N GLY A 36 7.50 76.82 6.38
CA GLY A 36 8.53 75.92 6.91
C GLY A 36 8.08 75.00 8.06
N ASN A 37 9.02 74.22 8.61
CA ASN A 37 8.72 73.26 9.67
C ASN A 37 8.47 73.93 11.03
N LEU A 38 7.46 73.47 11.75
CA LEU A 38 7.17 73.90 13.13
C LEU A 38 7.33 72.72 14.09
N THR A 39 8.22 72.86 15.08
CA THR A 39 8.33 71.93 16.21
C THR A 39 7.80 72.54 17.51
N VAL A 40 6.96 71.82 18.25
CA VAL A 40 6.40 72.27 19.53
C VAL A 40 6.81 71.30 20.63
N ASN A 41 7.70 71.73 21.54
CA ASN A 41 8.34 70.83 22.49
C ASN A 41 7.78 70.85 23.93
N GLN A 42 6.76 71.66 24.20
CA GLN A 42 6.08 71.77 25.49
C GLN A 42 4.56 71.94 25.33
N SER A 43 3.80 71.91 26.43
CA SER A 43 2.34 72.11 26.39
C SER A 43 1.99 73.50 25.86
N THR A 44 1.59 73.58 24.60
CA THR A 44 1.17 74.81 23.91
C THR A 44 -0.31 74.70 23.56
N ILE A 45 -1.08 75.76 23.85
CA ILE A 45 -2.49 75.86 23.48
C ILE A 45 -2.59 76.74 22.23
N ILE A 46 -3.13 76.19 21.14
CA ILE A 46 -3.38 76.90 19.88
C ILE A 46 -4.89 77.15 19.78
N SER A 47 -5.27 78.41 19.95
CA SER A 47 -6.68 78.77 20.19
C SER A 47 -7.44 79.26 18.95
N GLN A 48 -6.80 79.33 17.78
CA GLN A 48 -7.36 79.82 16.49
C GLN A 48 -6.71 79.09 15.29
N ASN A 49 -6.95 79.51 14.04
CA ASN A 49 -6.50 78.78 12.85
C ASN A 49 -4.96 78.83 12.72
N LEU A 50 -4.33 77.68 12.51
CA LEU A 50 -2.89 77.56 12.28
C LEU A 50 -2.63 76.92 10.92
N ASP A 51 -1.97 77.61 10.01
CA ASP A 51 -1.57 77.11 8.70
C ASP A 51 -0.05 76.88 8.68
N VAL A 52 0.41 75.68 8.34
CA VAL A 52 1.84 75.31 8.29
C VAL A 52 2.15 74.73 6.92
N ASP A 53 2.90 75.48 6.11
CA ASP A 53 3.43 75.04 4.81
C ASP A 53 4.79 74.34 5.03
N GLY A 54 4.75 73.15 5.63
CA GLY A 54 5.90 72.37 6.07
C GLY A 54 5.53 71.22 7.02
N ASN A 55 6.51 70.51 7.57
CA ASN A 55 6.26 69.47 8.57
C ASN A 55 5.91 70.08 9.93
N PHE A 56 4.92 69.52 10.61
CA PHE A 56 4.53 69.90 11.96
C PHE A 56 4.90 68.78 12.93
N GLU A 57 5.83 69.03 13.84
CA GLU A 57 6.22 68.08 14.87
C GLU A 57 5.80 68.58 16.25
N PHE A 58 5.09 67.75 17.01
CA PHE A 58 4.75 68.03 18.40
C PHE A 58 5.46 67.01 19.30
N GLY A 59 6.43 67.48 20.10
CA GLY A 59 7.45 66.68 20.77
C GLY A 59 7.57 66.92 22.26
N LEU A 60 6.84 66.23 23.14
CA LEU A 60 7.01 66.43 24.60
C LEU A 60 8.12 65.55 25.18
N THR A 61 9.04 66.10 25.97
CA THR A 61 10.15 65.32 26.58
C THR A 61 9.71 64.47 27.78
N GLU A 62 8.79 64.98 28.60
CA GLU A 62 8.08 64.25 29.67
C GLU A 62 6.59 64.65 29.67
N VAL A 63 5.68 63.68 29.78
CA VAL A 63 4.25 63.94 30.00
C VAL A 63 3.88 63.55 31.43
N SER A 64 3.36 64.51 32.19
CA SER A 64 2.92 64.30 33.59
C SER A 64 1.53 63.66 33.66
N PRO A 65 1.17 62.95 34.75
CA PRO A 65 -0.13 62.30 34.92
C PRO A 65 -1.31 63.28 34.74
N GLY A 66 -2.35 62.86 34.00
CA GLY A 66 -3.54 63.69 33.70
C GLY A 66 -3.99 63.64 32.24
N VAL A 67 -5.00 64.45 31.90
CA VAL A 67 -5.50 64.60 30.52
C VAL A 67 -4.60 65.54 29.75
N PHE A 68 -3.82 64.99 28.84
CA PHE A 68 -3.12 65.71 27.81
C PHE A 68 -3.99 65.78 26.54
N SER A 69 -4.49 66.96 26.23
CA SER A 69 -5.17 67.25 24.96
C SER A 69 -4.35 68.32 24.24
N PRO A 70 -3.63 68.00 23.15
CA PRO A 70 -3.19 69.03 22.24
C PRO A 70 -4.47 69.61 21.60
N ALA A 71 -4.97 70.71 22.14
CA ALA A 71 -6.14 71.38 21.60
C ALA A 71 -5.68 72.18 20.38
N ILE A 72 -5.84 71.60 19.19
CA ILE A 72 -5.67 72.28 17.91
C ILE A 72 -7.06 72.40 17.31
N SER A 73 -7.72 73.55 17.51
CA SER A 73 -9.12 73.72 17.12
C SER A 73 -9.34 73.83 15.60
N ASN A 74 -8.30 74.15 14.82
CA ASN A 74 -8.29 74.25 13.36
C ASN A 74 -6.84 74.43 12.90
N ALA A 75 -6.21 73.39 12.32
CA ALA A 75 -4.92 73.55 11.67
C ALA A 75 -4.91 72.96 10.27
N TYR A 76 -4.27 73.65 9.33
CA TYR A 76 -3.97 73.20 7.98
C TYR A 76 -2.45 72.96 7.90
N VAL A 77 -2.03 71.75 7.50
CA VAL A 77 -0.61 71.39 7.43
C VAL A 77 -0.38 70.71 6.07
N ASP A 78 0.44 71.31 5.21
CA ASP A 78 0.71 70.78 3.86
C ASP A 78 1.87 69.74 3.85
N GLY A 79 2.48 69.47 5.01
CA GLY A 79 3.53 68.46 5.23
C GLY A 79 3.16 67.33 6.21
N LEU A 80 4.14 66.51 6.61
CA LEU A 80 3.94 65.41 7.56
C LEU A 80 3.71 65.96 8.98
N SER A 81 2.61 65.55 9.61
CA SER A 81 2.35 65.82 11.03
C SER A 81 2.85 64.66 11.88
N THR A 82 3.88 64.88 12.69
CA THR A 82 4.43 63.90 13.63
C THR A 82 4.11 64.30 15.07
N PHE A 83 3.66 63.33 15.87
CA PHE A 83 3.42 63.52 17.30
C PHE A 83 4.34 62.57 18.06
N THR A 84 5.39 63.14 18.64
CA THR A 84 6.46 62.42 19.34
C THR A 84 6.29 62.65 20.84
N LEU A 85 6.16 61.57 21.60
CA LEU A 85 6.20 61.64 23.06
C LEU A 85 7.48 60.98 23.56
N GLY A 86 8.16 61.67 24.46
CA GLY A 86 9.29 61.16 25.23
C GLY A 86 8.80 60.23 26.35
N SER A 87 9.24 60.47 27.59
CA SER A 87 8.77 59.63 28.71
C SER A 87 7.33 59.98 29.08
N VAL A 88 6.41 59.02 28.88
CA VAL A 88 5.02 59.13 29.30
C VAL A 88 4.89 58.45 30.67
N ARG A 89 4.44 59.19 31.69
CA ARG A 89 4.19 58.63 33.03
C ARG A 89 2.82 57.96 33.09
N ASN A 90 2.64 57.03 34.02
CA ASN A 90 1.39 56.31 34.24
C ASN A 90 0.23 57.29 34.52
N ASP A 91 -0.99 56.92 34.11
CA ASP A 91 -2.20 57.74 34.15
C ASP A 91 -2.19 58.97 33.22
N THR A 92 -1.40 58.90 32.14
CA THR A 92 -1.46 59.90 31.07
C THR A 92 -2.55 59.52 30.08
N ILE A 93 -3.54 60.40 29.95
CA ILE A 93 -4.61 60.29 28.95
C ILE A 93 -4.26 61.21 27.79
N ILE A 94 -4.00 60.66 26.62
CA ILE A 94 -3.83 61.43 25.39
C ILE A 94 -5.21 61.46 24.71
N GLU A 95 -5.87 62.61 24.80
CA GLU A 95 -7.11 62.84 24.08
C GLU A 95 -6.82 63.59 22.79
N TRP A 96 -7.12 62.97 21.66
CA TRP A 96 -7.22 63.70 20.41
C TRP A 96 -8.60 64.37 20.37
N ARG A 97 -8.63 65.70 20.45
CA ARG A 97 -9.85 66.50 20.34
C ARG A 97 -9.78 67.30 19.05
N ASP A 98 -10.72 67.03 18.13
CA ASP A 98 -11.02 67.82 16.94
C ASP A 98 -9.83 68.30 16.10
N GLY A 99 -9.10 67.38 15.45
CA GLY A 99 -8.37 67.72 14.22
C GLY A 99 -9.27 67.46 13.02
N HIS A 100 -9.81 68.50 12.40
CA HIS A 100 -10.53 68.39 11.13
C HIS A 100 -9.54 68.08 10.02
N VAL A 101 -9.25 66.80 9.78
CA VAL A 101 -8.71 66.34 8.50
C VAL A 101 -9.91 66.27 7.54
N VAL A 102 -9.82 66.94 6.40
CA VAL A 102 -10.92 67.08 5.43
C VAL A 102 -11.55 65.72 5.11
N GLY A 103 -12.77 65.48 5.61
CA GLY A 103 -13.61 64.32 5.25
C GLY A 103 -14.02 63.39 6.39
N GLY A 104 -14.96 63.81 7.25
CA GLY A 104 -15.78 62.91 8.09
C GLY A 104 -15.59 63.10 9.61
N ALA A 105 -16.71 63.20 10.34
CA ALA A 105 -16.70 63.27 11.80
C ALA A 105 -16.24 61.93 12.41
N LEU A 106 -15.02 61.88 12.94
CA LEU A 106 -14.54 60.76 13.75
C LEU A 106 -14.90 61.02 15.22
N GLY A 107 -15.59 60.07 15.86
CA GLY A 107 -15.78 60.09 17.31
C GLY A 107 -14.43 60.09 18.01
N ASN A 108 -14.30 60.85 19.11
CA ASN A 108 -13.06 61.10 19.84
C ASN A 108 -12.33 59.80 20.24
N LEU A 109 -11.42 59.27 19.43
CA LEU A 109 -10.57 58.15 19.82
C LEU A 109 -9.57 58.65 20.87
N ARG A 110 -9.45 57.91 21.97
CA ARG A 110 -8.54 58.26 23.06
C ARG A 110 -7.54 57.14 23.29
N MET A 111 -6.30 57.53 23.55
CA MET A 111 -5.20 56.62 23.86
C MET A 111 -4.72 56.92 25.28
N ILE A 112 -4.75 55.94 26.17
CA ILE A 112 -4.32 56.07 27.57
C ILE A 112 -3.16 55.13 27.81
N ILE A 113 -2.17 55.57 28.59
CA ILE A 113 -1.30 54.67 29.33
C ILE A 113 -1.77 54.74 30.78
N ASP A 114 -2.40 53.69 31.27
CA ASP A 114 -3.03 53.70 32.59
C ASP A 114 -2.00 53.53 33.73
N ALA A 115 -2.48 53.53 34.98
CA ALA A 115 -1.69 53.31 36.19
C ALA A 115 -0.78 52.07 36.15
N ASN A 116 -1.14 51.08 35.32
CA ASN A 116 -0.50 49.76 35.23
C ASN A 116 0.32 49.57 33.94
N ASN A 117 0.74 50.66 33.27
CA ASN A 117 1.48 50.64 32.00
C ASN A 117 0.72 50.06 30.80
N LYS A 118 -0.60 49.91 30.89
CA LYS A 118 -1.39 49.35 29.79
C LYS A 118 -1.73 50.44 28.77
N LEU A 119 -1.42 50.19 27.50
CA LEU A 119 -1.85 51.05 26.40
C LEU A 119 -3.30 50.73 26.03
N VAL A 120 -4.19 51.69 26.17
CA VAL A 120 -5.63 51.53 25.93
C VAL A 120 -6.09 52.50 24.85
N LEU A 121 -6.50 51.98 23.70
CA LEU A 121 -7.28 52.72 22.72
C LEU A 121 -8.76 52.51 23.01
N TYR A 122 -9.50 53.58 23.27
CA TYR A 122 -10.93 53.49 23.55
C TYR A 122 -11.72 54.59 22.86
N ASN A 123 -12.96 54.26 22.53
CA ASN A 123 -13.93 55.22 22.02
C ASN A 123 -14.95 55.55 23.12
N PRO A 124 -14.94 56.78 23.69
CA PRO A 124 -15.81 57.18 24.79
C PRO A 124 -17.30 57.24 24.42
N THR A 125 -17.64 57.23 23.12
CA THR A 125 -19.04 57.16 22.65
C THR A 125 -19.50 55.75 22.29
N SER A 126 -18.59 54.76 22.33
CA SER A 126 -18.92 53.36 22.09
C SER A 126 -19.46 52.71 23.37
N PRO A 127 -20.56 51.93 23.30
CA PRO A 127 -21.04 51.15 24.44
C PRO A 127 -20.10 49.98 24.82
N TYR A 128 -19.10 49.66 24.00
CA TYR A 128 -18.25 48.47 24.14
C TYR A 128 -16.94 48.66 24.94
N GLY A 129 -16.73 49.77 25.64
CA GLY A 129 -15.49 49.97 26.41
C GLY A 129 -14.23 50.02 25.52
N ALA A 130 -13.05 49.74 26.08
CA ALA A 130 -11.77 49.81 25.37
C ALA A 130 -11.74 48.97 24.08
N MET A 131 -11.38 49.60 22.95
CA MET A 131 -11.34 48.93 21.65
C MET A 131 -10.09 48.09 21.47
N ILE A 132 -8.92 48.57 21.88
CA ILE A 132 -7.66 47.82 21.86
C ILE A 132 -6.93 48.07 23.17
N THR A 133 -6.42 47.03 23.78
CA THR A 133 -5.58 47.03 24.97
C THR A 133 -4.26 46.35 24.63
N ILE A 134 -3.13 46.91 25.05
CA ILE A 134 -1.84 46.23 25.07
C ILE A 134 -1.33 46.26 26.51
N ASP A 135 -1.22 45.08 27.12
CA ASP A 135 -0.73 44.90 28.49
C ASP A 135 0.59 44.13 28.46
N PRO A 136 1.74 44.82 28.38
CA PRO A 136 3.04 44.16 28.31
C PRO A 136 3.53 43.63 29.67
N ASP A 137 3.01 44.18 30.78
CA ASP A 137 3.51 43.94 32.14
C ASP A 137 2.55 43.09 32.98
N GLY A 138 1.38 42.72 32.44
CA GLY A 138 0.43 41.82 33.05
C GLY A 138 1.01 40.44 33.34
N THR A 139 0.36 39.67 34.23
CA THR A 139 0.77 38.29 34.56
C THR A 139 0.83 37.38 33.32
N THR A 140 0.08 37.73 32.28
CA THR A 140 0.12 37.15 30.95
C THR A 140 0.13 38.29 29.94
N PRO A 141 1.30 38.71 29.43
CA PRO A 141 1.38 39.81 28.48
C PRO A 141 0.45 39.59 27.28
N SER A 142 -0.41 40.56 26.96
CA SER A 142 -1.48 40.41 25.97
C SER A 142 -1.78 41.63 25.10
N ILE A 143 -2.40 41.39 23.95
CA ILE A 143 -3.13 42.37 23.14
C ILE A 143 -4.60 41.95 23.12
N SER A 144 -5.50 42.77 23.64
CA SER A 144 -6.95 42.53 23.62
C SER A 144 -7.70 43.50 22.73
N ILE A 145 -8.78 43.05 22.10
CA ILE A 145 -9.70 43.87 21.31
C ILE A 145 -11.11 43.73 21.90
N ASN A 146 -11.76 44.85 22.23
CA ASN A 146 -13.07 44.86 22.91
C ASN A 146 -13.13 44.04 24.22
N GLY A 147 -12.00 43.96 24.94
CA GLY A 147 -11.88 43.21 26.19
C GLY A 147 -11.50 41.73 26.04
N GLU A 148 -11.38 41.21 24.83
CA GLU A 148 -10.97 39.82 24.56
C GLU A 148 -9.52 39.75 24.10
N ASP A 149 -8.69 38.89 24.69
CA ASP A 149 -7.29 38.72 24.29
C ASP A 149 -7.18 38.05 22.90
N VAL A 150 -6.50 38.74 21.98
CA VAL A 150 -6.26 38.32 20.58
C VAL A 150 -4.81 37.86 20.38
N LEU A 151 -3.91 38.19 21.31
CA LEU A 151 -2.55 37.67 21.34
C LEU A 151 -2.11 37.60 22.81
N THR A 152 -1.67 36.43 23.29
CA THR A 152 -1.12 36.25 24.64
C THR A 152 0.20 35.49 24.58
N THR A 153 1.09 35.71 25.55
CA THR A 153 2.37 35.00 25.65
C THR A 153 2.30 33.77 26.56
N SER A 154 1.17 33.52 27.23
CA SER A 154 0.97 32.32 28.05
C SER A 154 0.68 31.12 27.17
N SER A 155 1.64 30.19 27.11
CA SER A 155 1.47 28.83 26.62
C SER A 155 0.17 28.23 27.22
N GLY A 156 -0.88 28.06 26.41
CA GLY A 156 -2.06 27.28 26.82
C GLY A 156 -3.43 27.74 26.34
N VAL A 157 -3.61 28.96 25.81
CA VAL A 157 -4.91 29.39 25.25
C VAL A 157 -4.69 29.97 23.86
N ALA A 158 -5.26 29.31 22.85
CA ALA A 158 -5.15 29.76 21.48
C ALA A 158 -5.83 31.13 21.33
N PRO A 159 -5.20 32.11 20.65
CA PRO A 159 -5.89 33.30 20.22
C PRO A 159 -7.07 32.88 19.33
N TYR A 160 -8.24 33.47 19.55
CA TYR A 160 -9.45 33.22 18.78
C TYR A 160 -9.19 33.44 17.27
N LEU A 161 -8.77 32.40 16.55
CA LEU A 161 -9.17 32.25 15.15
C LEU A 161 -10.67 31.90 15.16
N SER A 162 -11.41 32.42 14.19
CA SER A 162 -12.88 32.34 14.12
C SER A 162 -13.43 30.95 14.45
N SER A 163 -14.69 30.92 14.89
CA SER A 163 -15.50 29.73 15.23
C SER A 163 -15.53 28.60 14.19
N ASP A 164 -14.83 28.73 13.07
CA ASP A 164 -14.91 27.85 11.92
C ASP A 164 -13.87 26.71 11.97
N ILE A 165 -12.77 26.85 12.72
CA ILE A 165 -11.78 25.77 12.94
C ILE A 165 -11.21 25.86 14.36
N PRO A 166 -11.72 25.08 15.34
CA PRO A 166 -11.19 25.08 16.70
C PRO A 166 -9.80 24.44 16.71
N VAL A 167 -8.75 25.29 16.75
CA VAL A 167 -7.37 24.89 16.97
C VAL A 167 -6.99 25.24 18.40
N ALA A 168 -6.46 24.28 19.16
CA ALA A 168 -6.08 24.45 20.55
C ALA A 168 -4.75 23.74 20.85
N ALA A 169 -4.11 24.14 21.95
CA ALA A 169 -3.04 23.33 22.54
C ALA A 169 -3.66 22.07 23.17
N GLY A 170 -3.00 20.92 22.99
CA GLY A 170 -3.36 19.71 23.74
C GLY A 170 -2.81 19.74 25.17
N THR A 171 -3.04 18.66 25.92
CA THR A 171 -2.50 18.54 27.30
C THR A 171 -1.05 18.07 27.33
N GLY A 172 -0.55 17.51 26.21
CA GLY A 172 0.88 17.22 26.03
C GLY A 172 1.71 18.46 25.67
N THR A 173 2.97 18.48 26.06
CA THR A 173 3.92 19.53 25.69
C THR A 173 4.09 19.60 24.18
N ASN A 174 4.05 20.79 23.59
CA ASN A 174 4.17 21.00 22.13
C ASN A 174 3.13 20.21 21.30
N SER A 175 1.94 19.93 21.86
CA SER A 175 0.88 19.21 21.18
C SER A 175 -0.17 20.13 20.56
N VAL A 176 -0.78 19.68 19.47
CA VAL A 176 -1.79 20.45 18.71
C VAL A 176 -3.08 19.66 18.58
N VAL A 177 -4.20 20.32 18.86
CA VAL A 177 -5.56 19.78 18.76
C VAL A 177 -6.32 20.59 17.71
N VAL A 178 -7.01 19.91 16.80
CA VAL A 178 -7.92 20.52 15.85
C VAL A 178 -9.24 19.74 15.81
N GLY A 179 -10.36 20.43 15.95
CA GLY A 179 -11.68 19.79 16.02
C GLY A 179 -12.04 19.31 17.43
N SER A 180 -13.02 18.42 17.52
CA SER A 180 -13.40 17.75 18.78
C SER A 180 -12.44 16.60 19.05
N SER A 181 -11.21 16.90 19.44
CA SER A 181 -10.12 15.93 19.58
C SER A 181 -9.31 16.16 20.86
N ALA A 182 -8.39 15.25 21.20
CA ALA A 182 -7.54 15.36 22.38
C ALA A 182 -6.11 14.88 22.10
N ALA A 183 -5.13 15.77 22.20
CA ALA A 183 -3.72 15.42 22.10
C ALA A 183 -3.11 15.38 23.51
N ASN A 184 -3.07 14.20 24.16
CA ASN A 184 -2.64 14.08 25.57
C ASN A 184 -1.19 13.63 25.76
N SER A 185 -0.42 13.57 24.68
CA SER A 185 1.00 13.17 24.71
C SER A 185 1.89 14.25 24.10
N ASP A 186 3.16 14.28 24.49
CA ASP A 186 4.11 15.29 24.05
C ASP A 186 4.35 15.17 22.54
N HIS A 187 4.53 16.32 21.88
CA HIS A 187 4.80 16.43 20.44
C HIS A 187 3.75 15.74 19.55
N SER A 188 2.52 15.55 20.05
CA SER A 188 1.46 14.86 19.31
C SER A 188 0.51 15.83 18.59
N LEU A 189 -0.08 15.37 17.49
CA LEU A 189 -1.09 16.12 16.73
C LEU A 189 -2.37 15.29 16.62
N ALA A 190 -3.49 15.86 17.07
CA ALA A 190 -4.80 15.26 16.96
C ALA A 190 -5.74 16.16 16.14
N PHE A 191 -6.25 15.64 15.03
CA PHE A 191 -7.14 16.37 14.12
C PHE A 191 -8.41 15.56 13.83
N GLY A 192 -9.58 16.15 14.05
CA GLY A 192 -10.86 15.58 13.62
C GLY A 192 -11.89 15.45 14.75
N GLN A 193 -12.73 14.42 14.68
CA GLN A 193 -13.84 14.21 15.62
C GLN A 193 -13.61 12.96 16.48
N SER A 194 -13.64 13.13 17.79
CA SER A 194 -13.44 12.08 18.79
C SER A 194 -12.17 11.28 18.55
N VAL A 195 -11.10 11.95 18.12
CA VAL A 195 -9.77 11.34 18.02
C VAL A 195 -8.94 11.69 19.25
N SER A 196 -8.07 10.78 19.68
CA SER A 196 -7.20 11.05 20.82
C SER A 196 -5.83 10.38 20.75
N THR A 197 -4.80 11.08 21.25
CA THR A 197 -3.55 10.46 21.68
C THR A 197 -3.60 10.25 23.19
N ALA A 198 -3.31 9.04 23.65
CA ALA A 198 -3.26 8.72 25.08
C ALA A 198 -1.91 9.15 25.69
N PRO A 199 -1.82 9.33 27.02
CA PRO A 199 -0.54 9.55 27.68
C PRO A 199 0.46 8.44 27.34
N GLY A 200 1.65 8.81 26.86
CA GLY A 200 2.71 7.89 26.42
C GLY A 200 2.75 7.66 24.91
N ALA A 201 1.73 8.11 24.16
CA ALA A 201 1.72 8.10 22.70
C ALA A 201 2.51 9.30 22.10
N ASP A 202 3.68 9.61 22.65
CA ASP A 202 4.44 10.80 22.26
C ASP A 202 4.82 10.74 20.77
N HIS A 203 4.92 11.89 20.13
CA HIS A 203 5.22 12.05 18.69
C HIS A 203 4.19 11.41 17.75
N SER A 204 3.00 11.08 18.24
CA SER A 204 1.95 10.49 17.40
C SER A 204 1.17 11.53 16.62
N PHE A 205 0.76 11.17 15.41
CA PHE A 205 -0.12 11.95 14.55
C PHE A 205 -1.41 11.16 14.32
N ILE A 206 -2.56 11.78 14.63
CA ILE A 206 -3.87 11.18 14.40
C ILE A 206 -4.80 12.14 13.66
N PHE A 207 -5.41 11.64 12.59
CA PHE A 207 -6.37 12.36 11.77
C PHE A 207 -7.60 11.50 11.48
N GLY A 208 -8.81 12.03 11.71
CA GLY A 208 -10.06 11.45 11.23
C GLY A 208 -11.18 11.37 12.28
N GLN A 209 -11.78 10.20 12.47
CA GLN A 209 -12.98 10.02 13.31
C GLN A 209 -12.84 8.83 14.27
N TYR A 210 -13.26 8.97 15.53
CA TYR A 210 -13.36 7.86 16.49
C TYR A 210 -12.10 6.97 16.57
N SER A 211 -10.91 7.57 16.51
CA SER A 211 -9.65 6.84 16.45
C SER A 211 -8.76 7.18 17.63
N GLY A 212 -7.93 6.24 18.07
CA GLY A 212 -7.02 6.39 19.21
C GLY A 212 -5.62 5.91 18.88
N ALA A 213 -4.61 6.69 19.28
CA ALA A 213 -3.22 6.26 19.33
C ALA A 213 -2.79 6.15 20.79
N THR A 214 -2.35 4.97 21.22
CA THR A 214 -1.80 4.72 22.55
C THR A 214 -0.33 4.30 22.51
N GLY A 215 0.18 3.89 21.36
CA GLY A 215 1.59 3.60 21.16
C GLY A 215 2.44 4.83 20.84
N TYR A 216 3.73 4.75 21.13
CA TYR A 216 4.71 5.78 20.83
C TYR A 216 4.95 5.89 19.32
N ARG A 217 5.07 7.12 18.76
CA ARG A 217 5.33 7.38 17.33
C ARG A 217 4.33 6.75 16.36
N SER A 218 3.05 6.72 16.71
CA SER A 218 1.99 6.20 15.83
C SER A 218 1.50 7.25 14.84
N PHE A 219 1.36 6.87 13.57
CA PHE A 219 0.67 7.64 12.54
C PHE A 219 -0.66 6.96 12.19
N VAL A 220 -1.78 7.68 12.37
CA VAL A 220 -3.14 7.15 12.23
C VAL A 220 -3.97 8.08 11.34
N PHE A 221 -4.58 7.53 10.30
CA PHE A 221 -5.47 8.25 9.39
C PHE A 221 -6.75 7.47 9.09
N GLY A 222 -7.92 8.00 9.44
CA GLY A 222 -9.21 7.40 9.06
C GLY A 222 -10.18 7.28 10.23
N ALA A 223 -11.02 6.23 10.22
CA ALA A 223 -12.15 6.11 11.13
C ALA A 223 -12.13 4.80 11.94
N GLY A 224 -12.38 4.88 13.24
CA GLY A 224 -12.48 3.69 14.10
C GLY A 224 -11.15 2.94 14.30
N ILE A 225 -10.00 3.62 14.22
CA ILE A 225 -8.68 2.98 14.32
C ILE A 225 -8.20 2.98 15.78
N THR A 226 -7.68 1.86 16.25
CA THR A 226 -6.93 1.76 17.52
C THR A 226 -5.49 1.36 17.21
N ALA A 227 -4.54 2.28 17.35
CA ALA A 227 -3.12 2.04 17.19
C ALA A 227 -2.45 1.95 18.57
N SER A 228 -2.23 0.73 19.05
CA SER A 228 -1.68 0.46 20.38
C SER A 228 -0.26 -0.07 20.39
N GLY A 229 0.24 -0.57 19.26
CA GLY A 229 1.67 -0.84 19.08
C GLY A 229 2.47 0.45 18.93
N ASN A 230 3.76 0.41 19.24
CA ASN A 230 4.69 1.50 18.96
C ASN A 230 5.05 1.53 17.48
N ASP A 231 5.44 2.69 16.95
CA ASP A 231 5.97 2.85 15.58
C ASP A 231 5.00 2.38 14.49
N THR A 232 3.71 2.58 14.68
CA THR A 232 2.68 2.09 13.75
C THR A 232 2.36 3.11 12.66
N PHE A 233 2.09 2.65 11.44
CA PHE A 233 1.58 3.48 10.35
C PHE A 233 0.28 2.90 9.78
N VAL A 234 -0.86 3.50 10.13
CA VAL A 234 -2.18 2.89 9.92
C VAL A 234 -3.13 3.85 9.21
N SER A 235 -3.81 3.36 8.17
CA SER A 235 -4.80 4.14 7.44
C SER A 235 -6.01 3.32 6.99
N GLY A 236 -7.23 3.76 7.29
CA GLY A 236 -8.46 3.11 6.81
C GLY A 236 -9.65 3.17 7.75
N LEU A 237 -10.43 2.08 7.80
CA LEU A 237 -11.67 1.96 8.58
C LEU A 237 -11.58 0.76 9.54
N SER A 238 -11.87 0.98 10.83
CA SER A 238 -12.01 -0.06 11.84
C SER A 238 -10.77 -0.95 11.99
N ILE A 239 -9.58 -0.36 12.07
CA ILE A 239 -8.32 -1.12 12.17
C ILE A 239 -7.87 -1.20 13.63
N ASN A 240 -7.51 -2.39 14.10
CA ASN A 240 -6.78 -2.58 15.35
C ASN A 240 -5.32 -2.95 15.04
N ALA A 241 -4.39 -2.04 15.32
CA ALA A 241 -2.95 -2.22 15.13
C ALA A 241 -2.26 -2.28 16.49
N SER A 242 -2.07 -3.48 17.02
CA SER A 242 -1.50 -3.72 18.35
C SER A 242 -0.06 -4.21 18.33
N GLY A 243 0.48 -4.56 17.17
CA GLY A 243 1.88 -4.95 17.02
C GLY A 243 2.79 -3.74 16.88
N ASP A 244 3.98 -3.82 17.49
CA ASP A 244 5.04 -2.83 17.33
C ASP A 244 5.57 -2.83 15.89
N HIS A 245 5.95 -1.66 15.36
CA HIS A 245 6.47 -1.47 14.00
C HIS A 245 5.50 -1.95 12.89
N THR A 246 4.19 -1.90 13.14
CA THR A 246 3.20 -2.38 12.18
C THR A 246 2.77 -1.33 11.18
N SER A 247 2.37 -1.78 10.00
CA SER A 247 1.77 -0.91 8.99
C SER A 247 0.49 -1.57 8.46
N ALA A 248 -0.63 -0.85 8.43
CA ALA A 248 -1.93 -1.44 8.08
C ALA A 248 -2.82 -0.52 7.24
N PHE A 249 -3.36 -1.04 6.14
CA PHE A 249 -4.18 -0.26 5.19
C PHE A 249 -5.41 -1.01 4.71
N GLY A 250 -6.62 -0.52 5.04
CA GLY A 250 -7.87 -1.12 4.55
C GLY A 250 -9.05 -1.05 5.50
N GLU A 251 -9.86 -2.11 5.52
CA GLU A 251 -11.12 -2.16 6.28
C GLU A 251 -11.15 -3.35 7.25
N ASN A 252 -11.51 -3.08 8.51
CA ASN A 252 -11.70 -4.10 9.54
C ASN A 252 -10.47 -5.02 9.71
N LEU A 253 -9.28 -4.41 9.73
CA LEU A 253 -8.00 -5.13 9.83
C LEU A 253 -7.56 -5.32 11.28
N GLN A 254 -6.85 -6.41 11.52
CA GLN A 254 -6.18 -6.74 12.77
C GLN A 254 -4.69 -6.96 12.48
N ALA A 255 -3.87 -5.98 12.81
CA ALA A 255 -2.41 -5.99 12.64
C ALA A 255 -1.75 -6.13 14.02
N GLN A 256 -1.71 -7.35 14.53
CA GLN A 256 -1.32 -7.61 15.92
C GLN A 256 0.13 -8.08 16.08
N GLY A 257 0.77 -8.56 15.01
CA GLY A 257 2.14 -9.06 15.06
C GLY A 257 3.19 -7.96 14.92
N SER A 258 4.32 -8.06 15.60
CA SER A 258 5.44 -7.14 15.49
C SER A 258 6.01 -7.14 14.06
N HIS A 259 6.34 -5.96 13.52
CA HIS A 259 6.86 -5.71 12.16
C HIS A 259 5.92 -6.10 11.01
N GLN A 260 4.63 -6.31 11.29
CA GLN A 260 3.68 -6.82 10.32
C GLN A 260 3.17 -5.75 9.36
N PHE A 261 3.05 -6.09 8.08
CA PHE A 261 2.38 -5.28 7.06
C PHE A 261 1.06 -5.95 6.65
N VAL A 262 -0.08 -5.27 6.86
CA VAL A 262 -1.42 -5.83 6.59
C VAL A 262 -2.20 -4.94 5.63
N ILE A 263 -2.76 -5.52 4.57
CA ILE A 263 -3.63 -4.79 3.64
C ILE A 263 -4.92 -5.56 3.32
N GLY A 264 -5.93 -4.88 2.79
CA GLY A 264 -7.16 -5.51 2.29
C GLY A 264 -8.32 -5.38 3.28
N ARG A 265 -9.07 -6.47 3.51
CA ARG A 265 -10.19 -6.45 4.47
C ARG A 265 -10.38 -7.75 5.24
N ASN A 266 -10.87 -7.63 6.49
CA ASN A 266 -11.29 -8.77 7.32
C ASN A 266 -10.22 -9.90 7.39
N ASN A 267 -8.96 -9.55 7.64
CA ASN A 267 -7.85 -10.51 7.68
C ASN A 267 -7.87 -11.38 8.95
N ILE A 268 -7.35 -12.60 8.91
CA ILE A 268 -7.03 -13.35 10.13
C ILE A 268 -5.72 -12.81 10.69
N ALA A 269 -5.70 -12.48 11.98
CA ALA A 269 -4.52 -11.95 12.66
C ALA A 269 -3.69 -13.06 13.29
N GLN A 270 -2.38 -12.94 13.23
CA GLN A 270 -1.42 -13.82 13.91
C GLN A 270 -0.16 -13.03 14.28
N GLY A 271 0.52 -13.49 15.32
CA GLY A 271 1.87 -13.06 15.69
C GLY A 271 1.97 -12.46 17.08
N ASP A 272 3.18 -12.51 17.65
CA ASP A 272 3.52 -11.82 18.89
C ASP A 272 3.63 -10.31 18.63
N ASN A 273 3.08 -9.50 19.54
CA ASN A 273 2.98 -8.05 19.34
C ASN A 273 4.28 -7.28 19.53
N THR A 274 5.30 -7.87 20.16
CA THR A 274 6.56 -7.16 20.46
C THR A 274 7.80 -7.85 19.90
N GLN A 275 7.78 -9.18 19.76
CA GLN A 275 8.93 -9.99 19.39
C GLN A 275 8.96 -10.37 17.90
N TRP A 276 10.17 -10.52 17.38
CA TRP A 276 10.40 -11.18 16.10
C TRP A 276 10.44 -12.69 16.30
N ILE A 277 9.37 -13.39 15.90
CA ILE A 277 9.28 -14.85 15.93
C ILE A 277 9.16 -15.34 14.49
N ASP A 278 10.13 -16.13 14.02
CA ASP A 278 10.24 -16.55 12.62
C ASP A 278 8.98 -17.21 12.03
N SER A 279 8.17 -17.88 12.85
CA SER A 279 6.91 -18.51 12.43
C SER A 279 5.72 -17.56 12.31
N ASP A 280 5.86 -16.30 12.73
CA ASP A 280 4.79 -15.30 12.67
C ASP A 280 4.65 -14.69 11.27
N ASP A 281 3.46 -14.18 11.00
CA ASP A 281 3.15 -13.48 9.75
C ASP A 281 3.83 -12.12 9.68
N LEU A 282 4.58 -11.88 8.60
CA LEU A 282 5.22 -10.61 8.25
C LEU A 282 4.36 -9.77 7.30
N LEU A 283 3.77 -10.39 6.28
CA LEU A 283 2.88 -9.74 5.31
C LEU A 283 1.56 -10.49 5.23
N ILE A 284 0.44 -9.77 5.30
CA ILE A 284 -0.91 -10.33 5.15
C ILE A 284 -1.73 -9.51 4.16
N ILE A 285 -2.36 -10.17 3.19
CA ILE A 285 -3.44 -9.61 2.36
C ILE A 285 -4.77 -10.26 2.75
N GLY A 286 -5.63 -9.52 3.46
CA GLY A 286 -6.96 -9.97 3.88
C GLY A 286 -7.99 -9.88 2.76
N ASN A 287 -8.82 -10.91 2.62
CA ASN A 287 -9.94 -10.96 1.66
C ASN A 287 -11.25 -11.47 2.29
N GLY A 288 -11.37 -11.41 3.63
CA GLY A 288 -12.54 -11.91 4.33
C GLY A 288 -13.83 -11.18 3.95
N VAL A 289 -14.96 -11.84 4.21
CA VAL A 289 -16.29 -11.34 3.84
C VAL A 289 -16.80 -10.32 4.86
N ASP A 290 -16.61 -10.61 6.15
CA ASP A 290 -17.08 -9.79 7.27
C ASP A 290 -16.26 -10.09 8.54
N SER A 291 -16.66 -9.51 9.67
CA SER A 291 -15.96 -9.67 10.96
C SER A 291 -15.97 -11.10 11.51
N THR A 292 -16.89 -11.95 11.07
CA THR A 292 -17.02 -13.36 11.48
C THR A 292 -16.43 -14.34 10.46
N ASN A 293 -16.39 -13.95 9.18
CA ASN A 293 -15.88 -14.73 8.06
C ASN A 293 -14.56 -14.12 7.55
N ARG A 294 -13.55 -14.14 8.43
CA ARG A 294 -12.22 -13.57 8.16
C ARG A 294 -11.37 -14.55 7.33
N SER A 295 -10.57 -14.04 6.41
CA SER A 295 -9.65 -14.86 5.60
C SER A 295 -8.47 -14.06 5.07
N ASN A 296 -7.36 -14.78 4.82
CA ASN A 296 -6.15 -14.24 4.19
C ASN A 296 -5.99 -14.86 2.80
N ALA A 297 -5.82 -14.02 1.77
CA ALA A 297 -5.53 -14.44 0.40
C ALA A 297 -4.05 -14.79 0.21
N PHE A 298 -3.17 -14.07 0.91
CA PHE A 298 -1.73 -14.17 0.77
C PHE A 298 -1.06 -13.84 2.10
N VAL A 299 -0.15 -14.70 2.55
CA VAL A 299 0.62 -14.51 3.78
C VAL A 299 2.09 -14.83 3.50
N VAL A 300 3.00 -13.97 3.98
CA VAL A 300 4.44 -14.27 4.07
C VAL A 300 4.83 -14.24 5.54
N LYS A 301 5.48 -15.29 6.02
CA LYS A 301 6.00 -15.40 7.39
C LYS A 301 7.36 -14.74 7.51
N LYS A 302 7.78 -14.43 8.74
CA LYS A 302 9.07 -13.81 9.05
C LYS A 302 10.27 -14.66 8.60
N ASN A 303 10.11 -15.99 8.52
CA ASN A 303 11.10 -16.92 7.96
C ASN A 303 11.12 -17.01 6.41
N GLY A 304 10.21 -16.33 5.72
CA GLY A 304 10.09 -16.35 4.26
C GLY A 304 9.11 -17.38 3.68
N ASP A 305 8.55 -18.27 4.50
CA ASP A 305 7.49 -19.18 4.05
C ASP A 305 6.27 -18.38 3.59
N THR A 306 5.68 -18.77 2.46
CA THR A 306 4.58 -18.04 1.84
C THR A 306 3.38 -18.96 1.65
N ASP A 307 2.24 -18.57 2.22
CA ASP A 307 0.96 -19.25 2.07
C ASP A 307 0.07 -18.45 1.09
N ILE A 308 -0.36 -19.10 0.01
CA ILE A 308 -1.27 -18.54 -1.00
C ILE A 308 -2.59 -19.30 -0.92
N SER A 309 -3.66 -18.62 -0.53
CA SER A 309 -4.99 -19.21 -0.46
C SER A 309 -5.67 -19.13 -1.83
N GLY A 310 -6.21 -20.26 -2.29
CA GLY A 310 -6.90 -20.36 -3.56
C GLY A 310 -5.97 -20.83 -4.69
N ARG A 311 -6.23 -20.35 -5.91
CA ARG A 311 -5.55 -20.84 -7.11
C ARG A 311 -4.22 -20.09 -7.34
N LEU A 312 -3.13 -20.84 -7.43
CA LEU A 312 -1.82 -20.35 -7.87
C LEU A 312 -1.63 -20.63 -9.38
N SER A 313 -1.38 -19.59 -10.17
CA SER A 313 -0.96 -19.69 -11.57
C SER A 313 0.46 -19.12 -11.71
N VAL A 314 1.39 -19.91 -12.24
CA VAL A 314 2.80 -19.54 -12.44
C VAL A 314 3.19 -19.76 -13.91
N GLY A 315 3.33 -18.66 -14.65
CA GLY A 315 3.59 -18.66 -16.09
C GLY A 315 2.32 -18.50 -16.92
N ASN A 316 2.32 -18.97 -18.18
CA ASN A 316 1.10 -19.06 -19.01
C ASN A 316 0.31 -20.34 -18.66
N SER A 317 0.07 -20.52 -17.36
CA SER A 317 -0.56 -21.70 -16.79
C SER A 317 -2.01 -21.43 -16.39
N SER A 318 -2.88 -22.42 -16.48
CA SER A 318 -4.26 -22.33 -16.04
C SER A 318 -4.66 -23.57 -15.25
N ALA A 319 -4.61 -23.48 -13.92
CA ALA A 319 -5.31 -24.41 -13.04
C ALA A 319 -6.80 -24.05 -13.08
N ILE A 320 -7.71 -24.92 -13.51
CA ILE A 320 -9.15 -24.62 -13.58
C ILE A 320 -9.92 -25.51 -12.61
N GLY A 321 -9.52 -26.78 -12.49
CA GLY A 321 -10.14 -27.72 -11.55
C GLY A 321 -9.90 -27.33 -10.09
N ILE A 322 -10.80 -27.77 -9.21
CA ILE A 322 -10.67 -27.61 -7.76
C ILE A 322 -9.43 -28.38 -7.29
N ASN A 323 -8.62 -27.76 -6.43
CA ASN A 323 -7.36 -28.33 -5.93
C ASN A 323 -6.36 -28.75 -7.04
N SER A 324 -6.44 -28.12 -8.23
CA SER A 324 -5.51 -28.38 -9.33
C SER A 324 -4.27 -27.47 -9.28
N ALA A 325 -3.20 -27.92 -9.93
CA ALA A 325 -1.97 -27.14 -10.08
C ALA A 325 -1.48 -27.15 -11.53
N ALA A 326 -1.08 -25.99 -12.05
CA ALA A 326 -0.55 -25.85 -13.39
C ALA A 326 0.75 -25.01 -13.36
N PHE A 327 1.78 -25.48 -14.05
CA PHE A 327 3.09 -24.83 -14.14
C PHE A 327 3.59 -24.81 -15.58
N GLY A 328 4.14 -23.68 -16.03
CA GLY A 328 4.60 -23.50 -17.41
C GLY A 328 3.46 -23.10 -18.36
N SER A 329 3.55 -23.48 -19.63
CA SER A 329 2.46 -23.26 -20.60
C SER A 329 1.48 -24.44 -20.55
N SER A 330 0.73 -24.57 -19.46
CA SER A 330 -0.07 -25.79 -19.17
C SER A 330 -1.47 -25.49 -18.66
N THR A 331 -2.40 -26.44 -18.83
CA THR A 331 -3.79 -26.30 -18.36
C THR A 331 -4.21 -27.53 -17.55
N ALA A 332 -4.46 -27.36 -16.25
CA ALA A 332 -5.02 -28.40 -15.40
C ALA A 332 -6.55 -28.20 -15.28
N ASN A 333 -7.34 -28.76 -16.21
CA ASN A 333 -8.78 -28.49 -16.30
C ASN A 333 -9.66 -29.35 -15.38
N SER A 334 -9.11 -30.42 -14.82
CA SER A 334 -9.86 -31.36 -13.96
C SER A 334 -9.51 -31.25 -12.48
N ASP A 335 -10.39 -31.71 -11.61
CA ASP A 335 -10.21 -31.63 -10.16
C ASP A 335 -9.04 -32.52 -9.71
N HIS A 336 -8.29 -32.04 -8.72
CA HIS A 336 -7.09 -32.71 -8.17
C HIS A 336 -6.02 -33.02 -9.23
N SER A 337 -6.07 -32.39 -10.41
CA SER A 337 -5.12 -32.65 -11.49
C SER A 337 -3.88 -31.76 -11.42
N LEU A 338 -2.76 -32.28 -11.95
CA LEU A 338 -1.50 -31.54 -12.04
C LEU A 338 -0.99 -31.52 -13.48
N ALA A 339 -0.73 -30.33 -14.01
CA ALA A 339 -0.18 -30.13 -15.34
C ALA A 339 1.13 -29.33 -15.31
N PHE A 340 2.20 -29.87 -15.87
CA PHE A 340 3.51 -29.22 -15.90
C PHE A 340 4.16 -29.31 -17.29
N GLY A 341 4.62 -28.18 -17.82
CA GLY A 341 5.46 -28.15 -19.03
C GLY A 341 4.93 -27.24 -20.14
N GLN A 342 5.17 -27.62 -21.40
CA GLN A 342 4.83 -26.78 -22.56
C GLN A 342 3.69 -27.40 -23.36
N SER A 343 2.58 -26.67 -23.47
CA SER A 343 1.39 -27.07 -24.20
C SER A 343 0.84 -28.42 -23.75
N VAL A 344 0.82 -28.64 -22.42
CA VAL A 344 0.20 -29.83 -21.83
C VAL A 344 -1.17 -29.50 -21.24
N SER A 345 -2.10 -30.46 -21.26
CA SER A 345 -3.42 -30.27 -20.66
C SER A 345 -4.03 -31.53 -20.04
N THR A 346 -4.77 -31.33 -18.96
CA THR A 346 -5.78 -32.30 -18.49
C THR A 346 -7.15 -31.83 -19.00
N ALA A 347 -7.96 -32.73 -19.56
CA ALA A 347 -9.30 -32.40 -20.04
C ALA A 347 -10.34 -32.49 -18.92
N PRO A 348 -11.54 -31.89 -19.07
CA PRO A 348 -12.63 -32.10 -18.13
C PRO A 348 -12.95 -33.60 -17.98
N GLY A 349 -13.00 -34.09 -16.73
CA GLY A 349 -13.23 -35.51 -16.41
C GLY A 349 -11.95 -36.33 -16.20
N ALA A 350 -10.77 -35.78 -16.50
CA ALA A 350 -9.48 -36.38 -16.19
C ALA A 350 -9.08 -36.15 -14.72
N ASP A 351 -10.01 -36.32 -13.78
CA ASP A 351 -9.75 -36.03 -12.37
C ASP A 351 -8.61 -36.90 -11.83
N HIS A 352 -7.82 -36.34 -10.90
CA HIS A 352 -6.65 -36.99 -10.31
C HIS A 352 -5.53 -37.35 -11.33
N SER A 353 -5.57 -36.79 -12.54
CA SER A 353 -4.51 -37.02 -13.53
C SER A 353 -3.26 -36.17 -13.25
N PHE A 354 -2.10 -36.72 -13.60
CA PHE A 354 -0.81 -36.05 -13.52
C PHE A 354 -0.16 -36.05 -14.90
N ILE A 355 0.16 -34.88 -15.43
CA ILE A 355 0.80 -34.73 -16.73
C ILE A 355 2.02 -33.82 -16.66
N PHE A 356 3.13 -34.31 -17.19
CA PHE A 356 4.38 -33.57 -17.32
C PHE A 356 4.99 -33.75 -18.72
N GLY A 357 5.42 -32.66 -19.36
CA GLY A 357 6.24 -32.72 -20.57
C GLY A 357 5.85 -31.70 -21.66
N GLN A 358 5.71 -32.16 -22.91
CA GLN A 358 5.52 -31.28 -24.07
C GLN A 358 4.42 -31.78 -25.01
N TYR A 359 3.45 -30.94 -25.39
CA TYR A 359 2.41 -31.30 -26.38
C TYR A 359 1.62 -32.58 -26.02
N SER A 360 1.38 -32.82 -24.73
CA SER A 360 0.73 -34.03 -24.24
C SER A 360 -0.63 -33.71 -23.61
N GLY A 361 -1.58 -34.65 -23.67
CA GLY A 361 -2.92 -34.53 -23.11
C GLY A 361 -3.34 -35.76 -22.32
N ALA A 362 -3.92 -35.54 -21.13
CA ALA A 362 -4.59 -36.57 -20.34
C ALA A 362 -6.10 -36.30 -20.35
N THR A 363 -6.89 -37.23 -20.87
CA THR A 363 -8.36 -37.13 -20.89
C THR A 363 -9.06 -38.21 -20.06
N GLY A 364 -8.36 -39.29 -19.71
CA GLY A 364 -8.89 -40.33 -18.84
C GLY A 364 -8.69 -40.02 -17.34
N TYR A 365 -9.55 -40.62 -16.51
CA TYR A 365 -9.52 -40.52 -15.06
C TYR A 365 -8.28 -41.20 -14.48
N ARG A 366 -7.61 -40.60 -13.48
CA ARG A 366 -6.41 -41.14 -12.80
C ARG A 366 -5.22 -41.50 -13.72
N SER A 367 -5.07 -40.81 -14.85
CA SER A 367 -3.96 -41.05 -15.77
C SER A 367 -2.67 -40.33 -15.36
N PHE A 368 -1.52 -41.01 -15.49
CA PHE A 368 -0.19 -40.46 -15.29
C PHE A 368 0.57 -40.43 -16.62
N VAL A 369 1.02 -39.25 -17.04
CA VAL A 369 1.63 -39.02 -18.35
C VAL A 369 2.94 -38.26 -18.22
N PHE A 370 4.01 -38.80 -18.77
CA PHE A 370 5.32 -38.16 -18.80
C PHE A 370 5.98 -38.20 -20.18
N GLY A 371 6.28 -37.03 -20.76
CA GLY A 371 7.01 -36.95 -22.03
C GLY A 371 6.31 -36.11 -23.09
N ALA A 372 6.55 -36.42 -24.36
CA ALA A 372 6.20 -35.53 -25.47
C ALA A 372 5.20 -36.15 -26.45
N GLY A 373 4.18 -35.39 -26.88
CA GLY A 373 3.22 -35.84 -27.89
C GLY A 373 2.32 -37.00 -27.44
N ILE A 374 2.06 -37.14 -26.14
CA ILE A 374 1.27 -38.27 -25.59
C ILE A 374 -0.21 -37.90 -25.51
N THR A 375 -1.10 -38.80 -25.94
CA THR A 375 -2.54 -38.72 -25.67
C THR A 375 -2.96 -39.92 -24.83
N ALA A 376 -3.32 -39.68 -23.57
CA ALA A 376 -3.79 -40.72 -22.64
C ALA A 376 -5.29 -40.57 -22.38
N SER A 377 -6.10 -41.34 -23.11
CA SER A 377 -7.57 -41.27 -23.08
C SER A 377 -8.24 -42.42 -22.35
N GLY A 378 -7.54 -43.53 -22.11
CA GLY A 378 -7.99 -44.56 -21.19
C GLY A 378 -7.95 -44.08 -19.73
N ASN A 379 -8.78 -44.68 -18.88
CA ASN A 379 -8.73 -44.49 -17.43
C ASN A 379 -7.57 -45.29 -16.82
N ASP A 380 -7.03 -44.84 -15.69
CA ASP A 380 -6.02 -45.56 -14.91
C ASP A 380 -4.75 -45.90 -15.73
N THR A 381 -4.31 -44.98 -16.59
CA THR A 381 -3.15 -45.19 -17.47
C THR A 381 -1.84 -44.72 -16.85
N PHE A 382 -0.74 -45.38 -17.21
CA PHE A 382 0.62 -44.98 -16.82
C PHE A 382 1.55 -44.97 -18.03
N VAL A 383 1.82 -43.78 -18.57
CA VAL A 383 2.43 -43.63 -19.90
C VAL A 383 3.65 -42.72 -19.84
N SER A 384 4.75 -43.17 -20.46
CA SER A 384 5.98 -42.38 -20.55
C SER A 384 6.70 -42.53 -21.88
N GLY A 385 7.03 -41.43 -22.55
CA GLY A 385 7.83 -41.47 -23.79
C GLY A 385 7.50 -40.39 -24.82
N LEU A 386 7.55 -40.75 -26.10
CA LEU A 386 7.33 -39.86 -27.25
C LEU A 386 6.22 -40.38 -28.16
N SER A 387 5.25 -39.53 -28.51
CA SER A 387 4.21 -39.83 -29.50
C SER A 387 3.37 -41.08 -29.17
N ILE A 388 2.92 -41.22 -27.93
CA ILE A 388 2.14 -42.40 -27.49
C ILE A 388 0.64 -42.09 -27.49
N ASN A 389 -0.17 -43.00 -28.04
CA ASN A 389 -1.63 -42.98 -27.91
C ASN A 389 -2.08 -44.15 -27.00
N ALA A 390 -2.48 -43.84 -25.78
CA ALA A 390 -2.95 -44.80 -24.78
C ALA A 390 -4.46 -44.62 -24.53
N SER A 391 -5.26 -45.37 -25.28
CA SER A 391 -6.73 -45.28 -25.25
C SER A 391 -7.43 -46.44 -24.54
N GLY A 392 -6.69 -47.47 -24.13
CA GLY A 392 -7.21 -48.56 -23.31
C GLY A 392 -7.21 -48.20 -21.82
N ASP A 393 -8.24 -48.62 -21.09
CA ASP A 393 -8.30 -48.53 -19.64
C ASP A 393 -7.25 -49.43 -18.97
N HIS A 394 -6.68 -49.00 -17.86
CA HIS A 394 -5.65 -49.72 -17.09
C HIS A 394 -4.39 -50.03 -17.91
N THR A 395 -4.04 -49.19 -18.89
CA THR A 395 -2.89 -49.42 -19.77
C THR A 395 -1.60 -48.84 -19.20
N SER A 396 -0.48 -49.47 -19.56
CA SER A 396 0.86 -48.94 -19.30
C SER A 396 1.66 -48.94 -20.59
N ALA A 397 2.28 -47.81 -20.94
CA ALA A 397 3.00 -47.69 -22.22
C ALA A 397 4.31 -46.90 -22.09
N PHE A 398 5.40 -47.47 -22.61
CA PHE A 398 6.74 -46.89 -22.49
C PHE A 398 7.54 -46.96 -23.80
N GLY A 399 7.92 -45.81 -24.36
CA GLY A 399 8.78 -45.78 -25.57
C GLY A 399 8.40 -44.71 -26.57
N GLU A 400 8.47 -45.03 -27.87
CA GLU A 400 8.25 -44.07 -28.95
C GLU A 400 7.25 -44.59 -29.99
N ASN A 401 6.33 -43.70 -30.39
CA ASN A 401 5.30 -43.97 -31.40
C ASN A 401 4.49 -45.23 -31.11
N LEU A 402 3.95 -45.33 -29.89
CA LEU A 402 3.22 -46.51 -29.42
C LEU A 402 1.70 -46.32 -29.47
N GLN A 403 0.99 -47.40 -29.76
CA GLN A 403 -0.46 -47.54 -29.61
C GLN A 403 -0.74 -48.53 -28.48
N ALA A 404 -1.44 -48.09 -27.42
CA ALA A 404 -1.90 -48.92 -26.30
C ALA A 404 -3.43 -48.79 -26.19
N GLN A 405 -4.15 -49.52 -27.03
CA GLN A 405 -5.59 -49.32 -27.26
C GLN A 405 -6.48 -50.32 -26.52
N GLY A 406 -5.92 -51.44 -26.06
CA GLY A 406 -6.67 -52.49 -25.35
C GLY A 406 -6.68 -52.30 -23.83
N SER A 407 -7.77 -52.71 -23.18
CA SER A 407 -7.89 -52.70 -21.72
C SER A 407 -6.84 -53.61 -21.08
N HIS A 408 -6.18 -53.14 -20.01
CA HIS A 408 -5.12 -53.82 -19.25
C HIS A 408 -3.84 -54.11 -20.05
N GLN A 409 -3.62 -53.42 -21.17
CA GLN A 409 -2.48 -53.67 -22.05
C GLN A 409 -1.19 -53.02 -21.52
N PHE A 410 -0.08 -53.76 -21.59
CA PHE A 410 1.28 -53.26 -21.37
C PHE A 410 2.03 -53.20 -22.72
N VAL A 411 2.49 -52.03 -23.12
CA VAL A 411 3.20 -51.81 -24.39
C VAL A 411 4.55 -51.16 -24.14
N ILE A 412 5.62 -51.72 -24.71
CA ILE A 412 6.95 -51.13 -24.64
C ILE A 412 7.65 -51.14 -26.00
N GLY A 413 8.56 -50.21 -26.25
CA GLY A 413 9.46 -50.23 -27.41
C GLY A 413 9.19 -49.13 -28.42
N LEU A 414 9.19 -49.49 -29.70
CA LEU A 414 9.11 -48.54 -30.82
C LEU A 414 8.12 -49.04 -31.88
N ASN A 415 7.22 -48.17 -32.37
CA ASN A 415 6.34 -48.42 -33.53
C ASN A 415 5.62 -49.78 -33.46
N ASN A 416 4.74 -49.99 -32.49
CA ASN A 416 4.04 -51.27 -32.33
C ASN A 416 2.74 -51.35 -33.14
N ILE A 417 2.22 -52.57 -33.27
CA ILE A 417 0.84 -52.85 -33.70
C ILE A 417 0.07 -53.27 -32.46
N ALA A 418 -1.00 -52.57 -32.08
CA ALA A 418 -1.85 -52.99 -30.97
C ALA A 418 -3.30 -53.14 -31.41
N GLN A 419 -3.99 -54.11 -30.86
CA GLN A 419 -5.44 -54.25 -30.97
C GLN A 419 -6.05 -54.64 -29.62
N GLY A 420 -7.35 -54.40 -29.48
CA GLY A 420 -8.13 -54.87 -28.35
C GLY A 420 -9.32 -53.97 -28.05
N ASN A 421 -10.21 -54.46 -27.19
CA ASN A 421 -11.29 -53.65 -26.65
C ASN A 421 -10.73 -52.68 -25.61
N SER A 422 -11.07 -51.40 -25.71
CA SER A 422 -10.51 -50.36 -24.85
C SER A 422 -10.98 -50.40 -23.39
N THR A 423 -12.05 -51.12 -23.08
CA THR A 423 -12.66 -51.10 -21.73
C THR A 423 -12.77 -52.50 -21.10
N GLN A 424 -13.00 -53.54 -21.90
CA GLN A 424 -13.28 -54.89 -21.42
C GLN A 424 -12.08 -55.84 -21.55
N TRP A 425 -12.02 -56.82 -20.63
CA TRP A 425 -11.13 -57.97 -20.75
C TRP A 425 -11.71 -58.97 -21.77
N ILE A 426 -11.05 -59.15 -22.92
CA ILE A 426 -11.40 -60.16 -23.93
C ILE A 426 -10.18 -61.05 -24.15
N ASP A 427 -10.32 -62.34 -23.91
CA ASP A 427 -9.22 -63.32 -23.92
C ASP A 427 -8.36 -63.34 -25.19
N SER A 428 -8.91 -62.96 -26.34
CA SER A 428 -8.19 -62.87 -27.61
C SER A 428 -7.43 -61.55 -27.85
N ASP A 429 -7.63 -60.55 -26.99
CA ASP A 429 -6.95 -59.25 -27.10
C ASP A 429 -5.52 -59.32 -26.57
N ASP A 430 -4.71 -58.37 -27.01
CA ASP A 430 -3.35 -58.19 -26.54
C ASP A 430 -3.32 -57.78 -25.05
N LEU A 431 -2.41 -58.41 -24.29
CA LEU A 431 -2.05 -58.11 -22.90
C LEU A 431 -0.66 -57.48 -22.81
N LEU A 432 0.34 -58.03 -23.51
CA LEU A 432 1.72 -57.53 -23.52
C LEU A 432 2.23 -57.41 -24.95
N ILE A 433 2.80 -56.26 -25.29
CA ILE A 433 3.43 -56.00 -26.59
C ILE A 433 4.82 -55.40 -26.39
N VAL A 434 5.79 -55.93 -27.15
CA VAL A 434 7.11 -55.33 -27.34
C VAL A 434 7.23 -54.90 -28.81
N GLY A 435 7.08 -53.61 -29.07
CA GLY A 435 7.19 -53.00 -30.39
C GLY A 435 8.64 -52.89 -30.86
N ASN A 436 8.89 -53.22 -32.13
CA ASN A 436 10.19 -53.09 -32.78
C ASN A 436 10.06 -52.60 -34.25
N GLY A 437 8.98 -51.89 -34.58
CA GLY A 437 8.80 -51.31 -35.91
C GLY A 437 9.84 -50.23 -36.23
N ILE A 438 10.03 -49.95 -37.52
CA ILE A 438 11.07 -49.03 -38.01
C ILE A 438 10.59 -47.58 -37.96
N ASP A 439 9.36 -47.37 -38.41
CA ASP A 439 8.69 -46.07 -38.45
C ASP A 439 7.16 -46.24 -38.36
N GLY A 440 6.42 -45.13 -38.39
CA GLY A 440 4.95 -45.17 -38.32
C GLY A 440 4.25 -45.82 -39.52
N THR A 441 4.97 -46.14 -40.60
CA THR A 441 4.43 -46.87 -41.76
C THR A 441 4.82 -48.35 -41.77
N ASN A 442 5.83 -48.73 -40.99
CA ASN A 442 6.34 -50.10 -40.83
C ASN A 442 6.27 -50.54 -39.36
N PRO A 443 5.07 -50.60 -38.75
CA PRO A 443 4.92 -51.04 -37.37
C PRO A 443 5.16 -52.55 -37.24
N SER A 444 5.72 -53.00 -36.11
CA SER A 444 5.95 -54.42 -35.85
C SER A 444 6.07 -54.72 -34.35
N ASN A 445 5.80 -55.98 -33.98
CA ASN A 445 5.88 -56.48 -32.61
C ASN A 445 6.87 -57.64 -32.53
N ALA A 446 7.98 -57.47 -31.81
CA ALA A 446 8.89 -58.56 -31.48
C ALA A 446 8.20 -59.65 -30.63
N LEU A 447 7.34 -59.21 -29.71
CA LEU A 447 6.53 -60.07 -28.85
C LEU A 447 5.10 -59.51 -28.77
N ALA A 448 4.12 -60.40 -28.89
CA ALA A 448 2.74 -60.13 -28.52
C ALA A 448 2.21 -61.30 -27.68
N VAL A 449 1.60 -61.00 -26.54
CA VAL A 449 0.95 -61.98 -25.66
C VAL A 449 -0.51 -61.57 -25.50
N GLN A 450 -1.44 -62.47 -25.81
CA GLN A 450 -2.87 -62.29 -25.61
C GLN A 450 -3.27 -62.54 -24.15
N LYS A 451 -4.44 -62.04 -23.75
CA LYS A 451 -5.01 -62.19 -22.41
C LYS A 451 -5.23 -63.65 -21.99
N ASN A 452 -5.44 -64.55 -22.95
CA ASN A 452 -5.50 -66.02 -22.72
C ASN A 452 -4.12 -66.71 -22.58
N GLY A 453 -3.02 -65.97 -22.70
CA GLY A 453 -1.65 -66.48 -22.63
C GLY A 453 -1.05 -66.94 -23.96
N GLN A 454 -1.79 -66.92 -25.07
CA GLN A 454 -1.24 -67.20 -26.39
C GLN A 454 -0.20 -66.13 -26.73
N SER A 455 1.01 -66.56 -27.09
CA SER A 455 2.12 -65.66 -27.38
C SER A 455 2.65 -65.87 -28.79
N THR A 456 3.01 -64.78 -29.44
CA THR A 456 3.66 -64.77 -30.75
C THR A 456 5.01 -64.06 -30.60
N LEU A 457 6.08 -64.75 -31.02
CA LEU A 457 7.40 -64.17 -31.19
C LEU A 457 7.63 -63.98 -32.68
N THR A 458 7.98 -62.76 -33.09
CA THR A 458 8.31 -62.48 -34.48
C THR A 458 9.66 -61.80 -34.58
N ASN A 459 10.36 -62.09 -35.68
CA ASN A 459 11.49 -61.29 -36.11
C ASN A 459 10.97 -60.23 -37.09
N ARG A 460 11.55 -59.03 -37.03
CA ARG A 460 11.28 -57.92 -37.97
C ARG A 460 11.34 -58.35 -39.44
N TYR A 461 12.22 -59.29 -39.79
CA TYR A 461 12.45 -59.76 -41.16
C TYR A 461 11.86 -61.14 -41.46
N TRP A 462 10.93 -61.64 -40.64
CA TRP A 462 10.28 -62.92 -40.90
C TRP A 462 9.31 -62.79 -42.09
N ASP A 463 9.69 -63.39 -43.23
CA ASP A 463 8.85 -63.45 -44.43
C ASP A 463 7.81 -64.57 -44.29
N SER A 464 6.54 -64.20 -44.07
CA SER A 464 5.42 -65.15 -43.99
C SER A 464 5.05 -65.78 -45.34
N VAL A 465 5.57 -65.24 -46.46
CA VAL A 465 5.29 -65.68 -47.82
C VAL A 465 6.34 -66.69 -48.30
N ASN A 466 7.60 -66.57 -47.88
CA ASN A 466 8.67 -67.54 -48.18
C ASN A 466 9.51 -67.90 -46.93
N PRO A 467 9.04 -68.85 -46.11
CA PRO A 467 9.70 -69.25 -44.87
C PRO A 467 11.01 -70.08 -45.05
N THR A 468 11.48 -70.30 -46.29
CA THR A 468 12.54 -71.28 -46.64
C THR A 468 13.92 -70.70 -46.97
N THR A 469 14.12 -69.38 -46.95
CA THR A 469 15.44 -68.80 -47.25
C THR A 469 16.39 -69.00 -46.05
N ILE A 470 17.45 -69.80 -46.22
CA ILE A 470 18.50 -69.97 -45.20
C ILE A 470 19.34 -68.69 -45.18
N PRO A 471 19.55 -68.02 -44.02
CA PRO A 471 20.39 -66.84 -43.94
C PRO A 471 21.85 -67.19 -44.27
N ALA A 472 22.50 -66.33 -45.05
CA ALA A 472 23.93 -66.44 -45.32
C ALA A 472 24.75 -66.14 -44.04
N ASP A 473 25.93 -66.76 -43.98
CA ASP A 473 26.91 -66.64 -42.88
C ASP A 473 27.12 -65.17 -42.46
N PRO A 474 26.91 -64.81 -41.17
CA PRO A 474 26.99 -63.43 -40.69
C PRO A 474 28.38 -62.79 -40.83
N ASP A 475 29.44 -63.58 -41.07
CA ASP A 475 30.80 -63.06 -41.29
C ASP A 475 31.09 -62.67 -42.76
N LEU A 476 30.12 -62.82 -43.68
CA LEU A 476 30.30 -62.56 -45.12
C LEU A 476 29.40 -61.47 -45.73
N LEU A 477 28.66 -60.70 -44.93
CA LEU A 477 27.64 -59.77 -45.45
C LEU A 477 28.08 -58.30 -45.45
N THR A 478 27.73 -57.60 -46.53
CA THR A 478 27.89 -56.14 -46.67
C THR A 478 26.65 -55.40 -46.17
N PRO A 479 26.73 -54.10 -45.82
CA PRO A 479 25.62 -53.35 -45.20
C PRO A 479 24.32 -53.24 -46.01
N GLU A 480 24.29 -53.72 -47.26
CA GLU A 480 23.10 -53.72 -48.12
C GLU A 480 22.36 -55.08 -48.14
N ASP A 481 22.89 -56.13 -47.50
CA ASP A 481 22.35 -57.51 -47.53
C ASP A 481 21.51 -57.91 -46.29
N GLU A 482 21.13 -56.96 -45.43
CA GLU A 482 20.40 -57.15 -44.14
C GLU A 482 18.92 -57.57 -44.28
N SER A 483 18.56 -58.39 -45.28
CA SER A 483 17.19 -58.91 -45.41
C SER A 483 17.15 -60.42 -45.62
N SER A 484 16.27 -61.07 -44.84
CA SER A 484 15.59 -62.34 -45.15
C SER A 484 16.09 -63.68 -44.58
N ALA A 485 16.37 -63.76 -43.28
CA ALA A 485 15.77 -64.77 -42.38
C ALA A 485 16.52 -64.88 -41.05
N GLY A 486 16.15 -64.08 -40.04
CA GLY A 486 16.60 -64.38 -38.68
C GLY A 486 15.62 -65.33 -37.99
N ASN A 487 16.15 -66.33 -37.31
CA ASN A 487 15.39 -67.33 -36.54
C ASN A 487 14.36 -66.66 -35.61
N ALA A 488 13.09 -67.09 -35.67
CA ALA A 488 12.01 -66.55 -34.83
C ALA A 488 12.12 -66.98 -33.34
N LEU A 489 12.80 -68.09 -33.07
CA LEU A 489 13.08 -68.59 -31.72
C LEU A 489 14.38 -69.41 -31.74
N VAL A 490 15.42 -68.92 -31.07
CA VAL A 490 16.67 -69.68 -30.84
C VAL A 490 16.64 -70.22 -29.42
N VAL A 491 16.65 -71.54 -29.29
CA VAL A 491 16.73 -72.23 -28.01
C VAL A 491 18.11 -72.88 -27.93
N ASP A 492 19.02 -72.29 -27.17
CA ASP A 492 20.33 -72.88 -26.89
C ASP A 492 20.29 -73.63 -25.55
N GLY A 493 20.78 -74.87 -25.52
CA GLY A 493 20.78 -75.76 -24.35
C GLY A 493 19.47 -76.54 -24.06
N HIS A 494 19.38 -77.12 -22.85
CA HIS A 494 18.23 -77.92 -22.42
C HIS A 494 17.04 -77.04 -22.01
N THR A 495 16.09 -76.87 -22.92
CA THR A 495 14.84 -76.15 -22.65
C THR A 495 13.65 -77.11 -22.70
N LEU A 496 12.86 -77.12 -21.64
CA LEU A 496 11.62 -77.90 -21.57
C LEU A 496 10.42 -76.99 -21.86
N LEU A 497 9.88 -77.08 -23.08
CA LEU A 497 8.62 -76.43 -23.45
C LEU A 497 7.45 -77.28 -22.94
N LYS A 498 6.85 -76.90 -21.80
CA LYS A 498 5.68 -77.59 -21.25
C LYS A 498 4.39 -77.06 -21.89
N GLY A 499 3.78 -77.85 -22.77
CA GLY A 499 2.51 -77.51 -23.43
C GLY A 499 2.38 -78.19 -24.79
N ARG A 500 1.27 -77.91 -25.50
CA ARG A 500 1.12 -78.32 -26.89
C ARG A 500 1.91 -77.33 -27.77
N VAL A 501 3.07 -77.74 -28.26
CA VAL A 501 3.81 -77.01 -29.29
C VAL A 501 3.24 -77.43 -30.64
N VAL A 502 2.59 -76.49 -31.34
CA VAL A 502 2.14 -76.71 -32.72
C VAL A 502 3.14 -76.03 -33.64
N ILE A 503 3.97 -76.83 -34.32
CA ILE A 503 4.86 -76.36 -35.37
C ILE A 503 4.04 -76.41 -36.67
N ALA A 504 3.66 -75.25 -37.19
CA ALA A 504 2.84 -75.16 -38.41
C ALA A 504 3.61 -75.68 -39.64
N GLU A 505 4.91 -75.44 -39.68
CA GLU A 505 5.82 -75.93 -40.71
C GLU A 505 7.23 -76.07 -40.10
N ALA A 506 7.83 -77.26 -40.17
CA ALA A 506 9.20 -77.47 -39.73
C ALA A 506 10.13 -77.21 -40.91
N GLN A 507 10.97 -76.17 -40.81
CA GLN A 507 11.97 -75.83 -41.81
C GLN A 507 13.29 -76.55 -41.46
N GLY A 508 13.43 -77.79 -41.93
CA GLY A 508 14.60 -78.66 -41.69
C GLY A 508 14.30 -79.94 -40.91
N ASP A 509 15.25 -80.87 -40.89
CA ASP A 509 15.16 -82.07 -40.04
C ASP A 509 15.07 -81.64 -38.58
N ILE A 510 14.03 -82.07 -37.87
CA ILE A 510 14.03 -82.08 -36.41
C ILE A 510 14.76 -83.38 -36.04
N PRO A 511 16.06 -83.36 -35.67
CA PRO A 511 16.71 -84.55 -35.18
C PRO A 511 16.04 -84.96 -33.87
N MET A 512 15.04 -85.83 -33.96
CA MET A 512 14.60 -86.60 -32.81
C MET A 512 15.75 -87.55 -32.49
N PHE A 513 16.58 -87.18 -31.51
CA PHE A 513 17.47 -88.15 -30.90
C PHE A 513 16.61 -89.29 -30.36
N THR A 514 16.63 -90.43 -31.05
CA THR A 514 16.19 -91.67 -30.45
C THR A 514 17.08 -91.91 -29.23
N PRO A 515 16.51 -92.20 -28.04
CA PRO A 515 17.33 -92.61 -26.93
C PRO A 515 18.11 -93.84 -27.36
N ALA A 516 19.44 -93.81 -27.23
CA ALA A 516 20.24 -95.02 -27.38
C ALA A 516 19.71 -96.07 -26.37
N PRO A 517 19.58 -97.35 -26.77
CA PRO A 517 18.94 -98.40 -25.98
C PRO A 517 19.63 -98.68 -24.64
#